data_AF-A0A2N1QMH1-F1
#
_entry.id   AF-A0A2N1QMH1-F1
#
_cell.length_a   1.000
_cell.length_b   1.000
_cell.length_c   1.000
_cell.angle_alpha   90.00
_cell.angle_beta   90.00
_cell.angle_gamma   90.00
#
_symmetry.space_group_name_H-M   'P 1'
#
loop_
_entity.id
_entity.type
_entity.pdbx_description
1 polymer ?
#
loop_
_entity_poly.entity_id
_entity_poly.type
_entity_poly.pdbx_seq_one_letter_code
_entity_poly.pdbx_strand_id
1 'polypeptide(L)'
;MSSHVVQSAALLLVLLFFSAFFSASETAITSSGRGKILALIERYPYQKRFFEWLLKDVQRALTIVLISNNLVNIAASAVGTSLAIATIGQGGVLLAVPLMTALIVIFGEVFPKSVAIIQSDFVL
;
A
#
# COMPACT_ATOMS: atom_id res chain seq x y z
N MET A 1 1.32 23.50 -18.39
CA MET A 1 1.42 22.04 -18.62
C MET A 1 2.43 21.38 -17.69
N SER A 2 3.66 21.89 -17.56
CA SER A 2 4.70 21.31 -16.69
C SER A 2 4.30 21.22 -15.21
N SER A 3 3.63 22.23 -14.65
CA SER A 3 3.19 22.22 -13.24
C SER A 3 2.20 21.10 -12.90
N HIS A 4 1.20 20.86 -13.77
CA HIS A 4 0.22 19.80 -13.58
C HIS A 4 0.85 18.40 -13.68
N VAL A 5 1.79 18.21 -14.62
CA VAL A 5 2.52 16.95 -14.77
C VAL A 5 3.35 16.66 -13.51
N VAL A 6 4.04 17.66 -12.96
CA VAL A 6 4.82 17.53 -11.72
C VAL A 6 3.91 17.21 -10.53
N GLN A 7 2.76 17.87 -10.40
CA GLN A 7 1.79 17.60 -9.34
C GLN A 7 1.23 16.18 -9.42
N SER A 8 0.83 15.72 -10.61
CA SER A 8 0.33 14.36 -10.83
C SER A 8 1.40 13.30 -10.56
N ALA A 9 2.66 13.56 -10.96
CA ALA A 9 3.78 12.66 -10.67
C ALA A 9 4.07 12.57 -9.16
N ALA A 10 4.06 13.71 -8.45
CA ALA A 10 4.23 13.72 -7.00
C ALA A 10 3.10 12.97 -6.29
N LEU A 11 1.84 13.19 -6.71
CA LEU A 11 0.70 12.45 -6.18
C LEU A 11 0.82 10.94 -6.46
N LEU A 12 1.27 10.56 -7.66
CA LEU A 12 1.48 9.16 -8.02
C LEU A 12 2.52 8.49 -7.11
N LEU A 13 3.64 9.17 -6.81
CA LEU A 13 4.65 8.64 -5.90
C LEU A 13 4.09 8.43 -4.49
N VAL A 14 3.28 9.37 -3.99
CA VAL A 14 2.59 9.25 -2.70
C VAL A 14 1.62 8.06 -2.70
N LEU A 15 0.85 7.88 -3.77
CA LEU A 15 -0.08 6.76 -3.90
C LEU A 15 0.65 5.41 -3.98
N LEU A 16 1.77 5.32 -4.71
CA LEU A 16 2.59 4.10 -4.75
C LEU A 16 3.16 3.76 -3.38
N PHE A 17 3.59 4.77 -2.61
CA PHE A 17 4.03 4.57 -1.24
C PHE A 17 2.88 4.03 -0.35
N PHE A 18 1.68 4.59 -0.45
CA PHE A 18 0.54 4.08 0.30
C PHE A 18 0.13 2.66 -0.12
N SER A 19 0.19 2.34 -1.40
CA SER A 19 -0.03 0.98 -1.93
C SER A 19 0.94 0.01 -1.25
N ALA A 20 2.23 0.34 -1.26
CA ALA A 20 3.27 -0.43 -0.59
C ALA A 20 3.01 -0.61 0.90
N PHE A 21 2.62 0.45 1.60
CA PHE A 21 2.31 0.42 3.02
C PHE A 21 1.11 -0.48 3.35
N PHE A 22 0.00 -0.38 2.61
CA PHE A 22 -1.18 -1.21 2.86
C PHE A 22 -0.91 -2.68 2.53
N SER A 23 -0.20 -2.96 1.44
CA SER A 23 0.16 -4.33 1.05
C SER A 23 1.12 -4.98 2.05
N ALA A 24 2.09 -4.22 2.55
CA ALA A 24 2.96 -4.66 3.65
C ALA A 24 2.15 -4.89 4.94
N SER A 25 1.20 -4.01 5.27
CA SER A 25 0.36 -4.12 6.48
C SER A 25 -0.50 -5.38 6.44
N GLU A 26 -1.09 -5.69 5.29
CA GLU A 26 -1.86 -6.93 5.06
C GLU A 26 -1.02 -8.16 5.41
N THR A 27 0.21 -8.19 4.91
CA THR A 27 1.14 -9.30 5.12
C THR A 27 1.67 -9.34 6.55
N ALA A 28 1.96 -8.19 7.14
CA ALA A 28 2.39 -8.09 8.52
C ALA A 28 1.31 -8.61 9.48
N ILE A 29 0.04 -8.25 9.26
CA ILE A 29 -1.09 -8.73 10.06
C ILE A 29 -1.30 -10.24 9.88
N THR A 30 -1.28 -10.74 8.64
CA THR A 30 -1.51 -12.18 8.36
C THR A 30 -0.37 -13.08 8.81
N SER A 31 0.88 -12.61 8.75
CA SER A 31 2.06 -13.36 9.19
C SER A 31 2.32 -13.26 10.70
N SER A 32 1.80 -12.23 11.37
CA SER A 32 1.98 -12.06 12.81
C SER A 32 1.01 -12.93 13.59
N GLY A 33 1.53 -14.01 14.17
CA GLY A 33 0.76 -14.83 15.11
C GLY A 33 0.39 -14.09 16.39
N ARG A 34 -0.62 -14.59 17.11
CA ARG A 34 -1.12 -14.01 18.37
C ARG A 34 -0.02 -13.73 19.39
N GLY A 35 0.94 -14.65 19.56
CA GLY A 35 2.06 -14.48 20.50
C GLY A 35 2.95 -13.29 20.16
N LYS A 36 3.15 -13.00 18.86
CA LYS A 36 3.96 -11.88 18.40
C LYS A 36 3.28 -10.54 18.70
N ILE A 37 1.97 -10.44 18.50
CA ILE A 37 1.21 -9.22 18.81
C ILE A 37 1.17 -8.97 20.33
N LEU A 38 1.09 -10.03 21.15
CA LEU A 38 1.20 -9.88 22.61
C LEU A 38 2.58 -9.33 23.02
N ALA A 39 3.66 -9.80 22.41
CA ALA A 39 5.00 -9.24 22.65
C ALA A 39 5.11 -7.76 22.20
N LEU A 40 4.45 -7.37 21.11
CA LEU A 40 4.37 -5.97 20.66
C LEU A 40 3.61 -5.08 21.65
N ILE A 41 2.55 -5.58 22.29
CA ILE A 41 1.82 -4.85 23.35
C ILE A 41 2.73 -4.54 24.53
N GLU A 42 3.54 -5.51 24.95
CA GLU A 42 4.50 -5.33 26.06
C GLU A 42 5.62 -4.35 25.68
N ARG A 43 6.11 -4.42 24.44
CA ARG A 43 7.19 -3.55 23.93
C ARG A 43 6.74 -2.11 23.68
N TYR A 44 5.50 -1.92 23.23
CA TYR A 44 4.95 -0.61 22.83
C TYR A 44 3.66 -0.28 23.61
N PRO A 45 3.77 0.04 24.92
CA PRO A 45 2.62 0.23 25.79
C PRO A 45 1.70 1.39 25.35
N TYR A 46 2.25 2.41 24.68
CA TYR A 46 1.47 3.53 24.13
C TYR A 46 0.50 3.10 23.01
N GLN A 47 0.79 2.01 22.30
CA GLN A 47 -0.03 1.48 21.20
C GLN A 47 -0.89 0.29 21.62
N LYS A 48 -0.88 -0.07 22.91
CA LYS A 48 -1.58 -1.24 23.47
C LYS A 48 -3.03 -1.37 22.98
N ARG A 49 -3.80 -0.28 23.00
CA ARG A 49 -5.20 -0.28 22.55
C ARG A 49 -5.38 -0.70 21.09
N PHE A 50 -4.45 -0.31 20.22
CA PHE A 50 -4.48 -0.67 18.80
C PHE A 50 -4.21 -2.17 18.63
N PHE A 51 -3.17 -2.69 19.26
CA PHE A 51 -2.84 -4.12 19.18
C PHE A 51 -3.89 -5.02 19.84
N GLU A 52 -4.51 -4.58 20.94
CA GLU A 52 -5.65 -5.28 21.56
C GLU A 52 -6.86 -5.32 20.63
N TRP A 53 -7.17 -4.22 19.94
CA TRP A 53 -8.22 -4.19 18.92
C TRP A 53 -7.88 -5.11 17.73
N LEU A 54 -6.62 -5.07 17.26
CA LEU A 54 -6.13 -5.92 16.17
C LEU A 54 -6.27 -7.41 16.52
N LEU A 55 -5.91 -7.81 17.74
CA LEU A 55 -6.08 -9.19 18.23
C LEU A 55 -7.54 -9.61 18.35
N LYS A 56 -8.42 -8.67 18.70
CA LYS A 56 -9.84 -8.96 18.89
C LYS A 56 -10.55 -9.23 17.56
N ASP A 57 -10.17 -8.51 16.50
CA ASP A 57 -10.86 -8.58 15.21
C ASP A 57 -9.90 -8.40 14.03
N VAL A 58 -9.01 -9.39 13.86
CA VAL A 58 -8.04 -9.44 12.75
C VAL A 58 -8.75 -9.37 11.40
N GLN A 59 -9.91 -10.02 11.25
CA GLN A 59 -10.66 -10.04 9.99
C GLN A 59 -11.12 -8.64 9.59
N ARG A 60 -11.63 -7.84 10.54
CA ARG A 60 -12.00 -6.45 10.27
C ARG A 60 -10.79 -5.60 9.93
N ALA A 61 -9.66 -5.79 10.61
CA ALA A 61 -8.42 -5.07 10.29
C ALA A 61 -7.95 -5.40 8.85
N LEU A 62 -7.94 -6.68 8.47
CA LEU A 62 -7.59 -7.10 7.12
C LEU A 62 -8.56 -6.54 6.08
N THR A 63 -9.86 -6.52 6.36
CA THR A 63 -10.86 -5.95 5.46
C THR A 63 -10.60 -4.46 5.21
N ILE A 64 -10.29 -3.69 6.26
CA ILE A 64 -9.97 -2.25 6.13
C ILE A 64 -8.72 -2.05 5.28
N VAL A 65 -7.67 -2.83 5.53
CA VAL A 65 -6.40 -2.75 4.79
C VAL A 65 -6.61 -3.12 3.31
N LEU A 66 -7.35 -4.18 3.03
CA LEU A 66 -7.67 -4.63 1.66
C LEU A 66 -8.45 -3.58 0.88
N ILE A 67 -9.47 -2.98 1.49
CA ILE A 67 -10.26 -1.91 0.85
C ILE A 67 -9.35 -0.70 0.57
N SER A 68 -8.51 -0.33 1.53
CA SER A 68 -7.60 0.82 1.39
C SER A 68 -6.55 0.59 0.29
N ASN A 69 -5.99 -0.61 0.22
CA ASN A 69 -5.03 -0.98 -0.83
C ASN A 69 -5.66 -0.86 -2.22
N ASN A 70 -6.84 -1.46 -2.40
CA ASN A 70 -7.56 -1.41 -3.67
C ASN A 70 -7.92 0.03 -4.07
N LEU A 71 -8.38 0.85 -3.12
CA LEU A 71 -8.67 2.25 -3.37
C LEU A 71 -7.43 3.01 -3.86
N VAL A 72 -6.29 2.83 -3.18
CA VAL A 72 -5.04 3.48 -3.55
C VAL A 72 -4.53 2.99 -4.91
N ASN A 73 -4.61 1.70 -5.21
CA ASN A 73 -4.20 1.12 -6.50
C ASN A 73 -5.03 1.64 -7.67
N ILE A 74 -6.34 1.76 -7.48
CA ILE A 74 -7.25 2.35 -8.48
C ILE A 74 -6.94 3.83 -8.67
N ALA A 75 -6.75 4.58 -7.58
CA ALA A 75 -6.39 5.99 -7.64
C ALA A 75 -5.04 6.20 -8.35
N ALA A 76 -4.03 5.38 -8.02
CA ALA A 76 -2.72 5.42 -8.67
C ALA A 76 -2.83 5.14 -10.17
N SER A 77 -3.62 4.12 -10.56
CA SER A 77 -3.85 3.78 -11.97
C SER A 77 -4.57 4.90 -12.72
N ALA A 78 -5.56 5.56 -12.10
CA ALA A 78 -6.26 6.69 -12.69
C ALA A 78 -5.32 7.90 -12.89
N VAL A 79 -4.53 8.25 -11.88
CA VAL A 79 -3.53 9.34 -11.95
C VAL A 79 -2.44 9.01 -12.97
N GLY A 80 -1.92 7.78 -12.97
CA GLY A 80 -0.92 7.31 -13.92
C GLY A 80 -1.43 7.34 -15.37
N THR A 81 -2.68 6.95 -15.59
CA THR A 81 -3.32 7.05 -16.92
C THR A 81 -3.47 8.50 -17.35
N SER A 82 -3.93 9.38 -16.46
CA SER A 82 -4.02 10.83 -16.74
C SER A 82 -2.65 11.42 -17.10
N LEU A 83 -1.60 11.03 -16.36
CA LEU A 83 -0.22 11.46 -16.61
C LEU A 83 0.30 10.96 -17.97
N ALA A 84 0.01 9.72 -18.33
CA ALA A 84 0.39 9.15 -19.63
C ALA A 84 -0.31 9.87 -20.79
N ILE A 85 -1.60 10.20 -20.65
CA ILE A 85 -2.34 10.99 -21.63
C ILE A 85 -1.73 12.40 -21.77
N ALA A 86 -1.42 13.04 -20.64
CA ALA A 86 -0.86 14.40 -20.63
C ALA A 86 0.54 14.49 -21.27
N THR A 87 1.27 13.38 -21.33
CA THR A 87 2.66 13.33 -21.81
C THR A 87 2.80 12.78 -23.23
N ILE A 88 2.03 11.73 -23.57
CA ILE A 88 2.17 10.97 -24.83
C ILE A 88 0.90 11.10 -25.71
N GLY A 89 -0.15 11.77 -25.22
CA GLY A 89 -1.44 11.88 -25.90
C GLY A 89 -2.30 10.63 -25.71
N GLN A 90 -3.36 10.47 -26.51
CA GLN A 90 -4.31 9.35 -26.32
C GLN A 90 -3.68 7.95 -26.43
N GLY A 91 -2.59 7.80 -27.20
CA GLY A 91 -1.83 6.54 -27.28
C GLY A 91 -1.18 6.14 -25.94
N GLY A 92 -1.00 7.09 -25.02
CA GLY A 92 -0.45 6.85 -23.68
C GLY A 92 -1.29 5.89 -22.83
N VAL A 93 -2.60 5.77 -23.08
CA VAL A 93 -3.48 4.83 -22.35
C VAL A 93 -3.05 3.38 -22.55
N LEU A 94 -2.64 3.03 -23.77
CA LEU A 94 -2.23 1.67 -24.11
C LEU A 94 -0.95 1.26 -23.36
N LEU A 95 -0.05 2.22 -23.12
CA LEU A 95 1.17 2.02 -22.34
C LEU A 95 0.92 2.13 -20.83
N ALA A 96 -0.03 2.96 -20.40
CA ALA A 96 -0.32 3.21 -18.99
C ALA A 96 -0.74 1.92 -18.27
N VAL A 97 -1.59 1.09 -18.88
CA VAL A 97 -2.11 -0.14 -18.26
C VAL A 97 -0.98 -1.12 -17.87
N PRO A 98 -0.12 -1.60 -18.81
CA PRO A 98 0.95 -2.52 -18.45
C PRO A 98 2.01 -1.88 -17.54
N LEU A 99 2.33 -0.59 -17.73
CA LEU A 99 3.29 0.11 -16.89
C LEU A 99 2.80 0.26 -15.45
N MET A 100 1.57 0.74 -15.25
CA MET A 100 0.97 0.88 -13.93
C MET A 100 0.81 -0.47 -13.23
N THR A 101 0.42 -1.50 -13.97
CA THR A 101 0.34 -2.86 -13.43
C THR A 101 1.71 -3.33 -12.93
N ALA A 102 2.76 -3.19 -13.75
CA ALA A 102 4.11 -3.56 -13.34
C ALA A 102 4.59 -2.75 -12.12
N LEU A 103 4.34 -1.43 -12.10
CA LEU A 103 4.72 -0.57 -10.99
C LEU A 103 4.03 -0.95 -9.68
N ILE A 104 2.71 -1.13 -9.71
CA ILE A 104 1.93 -1.49 -8.52
C ILE A 104 2.29 -2.91 -8.07
N VAL A 105 2.35 -3.89 -8.96
CA VAL A 105 2.66 -5.28 -8.58
C VAL A 105 4.08 -5.38 -8.01
N ILE A 106 5.07 -4.76 -8.63
CA ILE A 106 6.46 -4.89 -8.17
C ILE A 106 6.68 -4.05 -6.90
N PHE A 107 6.37 -2.76 -6.96
CA PHE A 107 6.74 -1.81 -5.89
C PHE A 107 5.66 -1.62 -4.83
N GLY A 108 4.39 -1.77 -5.20
CA GLY A 108 3.26 -1.67 -4.29
C GLY A 108 2.89 -3.00 -3.62
N GLU A 109 3.21 -4.14 -4.23
CA GLU A 109 2.76 -5.44 -3.72
C GLU A 109 3.89 -6.42 -3.40
N VAL A 110 4.58 -6.97 -4.40
CA VAL A 110 5.51 -8.09 -4.21
C VAL A 110 6.69 -7.70 -3.31
N PHE A 111 7.32 -6.57 -3.57
CA PHE A 111 8.48 -6.13 -2.81
C PHE A 111 8.12 -5.78 -1.34
N PRO A 112 7.10 -4.94 -1.05
CA PRO A 112 6.71 -4.63 0.32
C PRO A 112 6.24 -5.86 1.11
N LYS A 113 5.49 -6.77 0.47
CA LYS A 113 5.04 -8.01 1.11
C LYS A 113 6.22 -8.89 1.51
N SER A 114 7.23 -9.00 0.65
CA SER A 114 8.45 -9.78 0.92
C SER A 114 9.22 -9.23 2.12
N VAL A 115 9.33 -7.89 2.25
CA VAL A 115 9.95 -7.24 3.42
C VAL A 115 9.12 -7.50 4.69
N ALA A 116 7.79 -7.37 4.62
CA ALA A 116 6.90 -7.57 5.76
C ALA A 116 6.94 -9.01 6.32
N ILE A 117 7.19 -10.03 5.49
CA ILE A 117 7.36 -11.42 5.95
C ILE A 117 8.60 -11.55 6.84
N ILE A 118 9.70 -10.89 6.49
CA ILE A 118 10.96 -10.96 7.22
C ILE A 118 10.89 -10.10 8.49
N GLN A 119 10.25 -8.93 8.42
CA GLN A 119 10.22 -7.95 9.50
C GLN A 119 8.84 -7.28 9.66
N SER A 120 7.85 -8.01 10.17
CA SER A 120 6.49 -7.46 10.36
C SER A 120 6.40 -6.34 11.40
N ASP A 121 7.30 -6.27 12.38
CA ASP A 121 7.37 -5.24 13.44
C ASP A 121 7.67 -3.83 12.90
N PHE A 122 8.23 -3.72 11.68
CA PHE A 122 8.48 -2.42 11.07
C PHE A 122 7.20 -1.77 10.54
N VAL A 123 6.19 -2.60 10.27
CA VAL A 123 4.93 -2.20 9.64
C VAL A 123 3.80 -2.09 10.66
N LEU A 124 3.85 -2.91 11.72
CA LEU A 124 2.92 -2.94 12.85
C LEU A 124 3.34 -1.99 13.98
#